data_AF-A0A1D6IUA5-F1
#
_entry.id   AF-A0A1D6IUA5-F1
#
_cell.length_a   1.000
_cell.length_b   1.000
_cell.length_c   1.000
_cell.angle_alpha   90.00
_cell.angle_beta   90.00
_cell.angle_gamma   90.00
#
_symmetry.space_group_name_H-M   'P 1'
#
loop_
_entity.id
_entity.type
_entity.pdbx_description
1 polymer ?
#
loop_
_entity_poly.entity_id
_entity_poly.type
_entity_poly.pdbx_seq_one_letter_code
_entity_poly.pdbx_strand_id
1 'polypeptide(L)'
;MIWIVIAEVLPDAFKEATPSQVASAGTLAVAFMETLSTVLLGFTDGNNVEDASGFLVSLVFGLGPLIGGIILVTFSLGFSMPHPLLTGVASGIAFRLAAWRPVQLLMTSKMGLFTTLFLLIGGSLAYHAATSSILRLFNRKRSSVNVIASSSGLSLSALTVQSLLACGAVFLHAYAEGLALGVAARKAYGLGRYMVLPASLHGLPRGAAAASCVYGATDSWRGALAAAALTGLAAPSAAISAILAKIDYDGLDYWMVIACGALIPSFGRVFRRSLRLDVRKSVVGLLVGVAFASVCLMSTRFICLHTPYCNSAPEAVT
;
A
#
# COMPACT_ATOMS: atom_id res chain seq x y z
N MET A 1 20.66 21.79 10.88
CA MET A 1 19.67 20.92 11.56
C MET A 1 19.82 19.46 11.19
N ILE A 2 19.90 19.05 9.92
CA ILE A 2 20.15 17.63 9.52
C ILE A 2 21.47 17.09 10.11
N TRP A 3 22.54 17.91 10.12
CA TRP A 3 23.83 17.51 10.70
C TRP A 3 23.76 17.24 12.22
N ILE A 4 22.93 17.98 12.97
CA ILE A 4 22.73 17.73 14.41
C ILE A 4 22.05 16.38 14.64
N VAL A 5 21.08 16.00 13.80
CA VAL A 5 20.43 14.69 13.91
C VAL A 5 21.41 13.55 13.62
N ILE A 6 22.32 13.72 12.66
CA ILE A 6 23.30 12.68 12.29
C ILE A 6 24.46 12.61 13.30
N ALA A 7 24.91 13.74 13.85
CA ALA A 7 26.06 13.78 14.77
C ALA A 7 25.71 13.50 16.23
N GLU A 8 24.51 13.86 16.69
CA GLU A 8 24.13 13.76 18.10
C GLU A 8 23.07 12.67 18.33
N VAL A 9 21.99 12.70 17.53
CA VAL A 9 20.84 11.80 17.74
C VAL A 9 21.12 10.38 17.25
N LEU A 10 21.84 10.24 16.13
CA LEU A 10 22.13 8.93 15.55
C LEU A 10 23.10 8.09 16.40
N PRO A 11 24.21 8.63 16.94
CA PRO A 11 25.09 7.87 17.83
C PRO A 11 24.41 7.48 19.14
N ASP A 12 23.55 8.34 19.69
CA ASP A 12 22.80 8.02 20.90
C ASP A 12 21.73 6.96 20.64
N ALA A 13 21.05 7.01 19.48
CA ALA A 13 20.15 5.94 19.05
C ALA A 13 20.87 4.59 18.87
N PHE A 14 22.14 4.60 18.44
CA PHE A 14 22.95 3.38 18.35
C PHE A 14 23.43 2.87 19.71
N LYS A 15 23.63 3.73 20.71
CA LYS A 15 23.95 3.31 22.09
C LYS A 15 22.75 2.63 22.76
N GLU A 16 21.54 3.06 22.46
CA GLU A 16 20.31 2.49 23.01
C GLU A 16 19.80 1.24 22.25
N ALA A 17 20.22 1.05 21.00
CA ALA A 17 19.82 -0.09 20.18
C ALA A 17 20.59 -1.37 20.55
N THR A 18 19.92 -2.53 20.48
CA THR A 18 20.63 -3.79 20.74
C THR A 18 21.61 -4.08 19.59
N PRO A 19 22.80 -4.66 19.87
CA PRO A 19 23.78 -4.98 18.82
C PRO A 19 23.21 -5.81 17.66
N SER A 20 22.27 -6.71 17.97
CA SER A 20 21.55 -7.51 16.99
C SER A 20 20.67 -6.68 16.04
N GLN A 21 20.00 -5.64 16.54
CA GLN A 21 19.17 -4.76 15.72
C GLN A 21 20.04 -3.91 14.79
N VAL A 22 21.13 -3.34 15.31
CA VAL A 22 22.09 -2.55 14.53
C VAL A 22 22.71 -3.40 13.43
N ALA A 23 23.17 -4.61 13.76
CA ALA A 23 23.73 -5.55 12.79
C ALA A 23 22.71 -5.91 11.70
N SER A 24 21.47 -6.26 12.07
CA SER A 24 20.43 -6.61 11.09
C SER A 24 20.06 -5.46 10.16
N ALA A 25 19.93 -4.23 10.70
CA ALA A 25 19.63 -3.04 9.93
C ALA A 25 20.79 -2.68 8.99
N GLY A 26 22.03 -2.77 9.47
CA GLY A 26 23.23 -2.55 8.67
C GLY A 26 23.35 -3.56 7.52
N THR A 27 23.17 -4.84 7.79
CA THR A 27 23.19 -5.88 6.75
C THR A 27 22.09 -5.68 5.71
N LEU A 28 20.86 -5.38 6.13
CA LEU A 28 19.77 -5.09 5.20
C LEU A 28 20.03 -3.84 4.36
N ALA A 29 20.60 -2.78 4.95
CA ALA A 29 20.93 -1.55 4.24
C ALA A 29 22.02 -1.80 3.18
N VAL A 30 23.09 -2.53 3.52
CA VAL A 30 24.15 -2.89 2.57
C VAL A 30 23.61 -3.79 1.47
N ALA A 31 22.86 -4.84 1.83
CA ALA A 31 22.24 -5.73 0.83
C ALA A 31 21.31 -4.95 -0.11
N PHE A 32 20.52 -4.01 0.42
CA PHE A 32 19.66 -3.15 -0.38
C PHE A 32 20.49 -2.25 -1.31
N MET A 33 21.55 -1.60 -0.81
CA MET A 33 22.42 -0.75 -1.63
C MET A 33 23.12 -1.54 -2.74
N GLU A 34 23.64 -2.74 -2.45
CA GLU A 34 24.28 -3.60 -3.46
C GLU A 34 23.28 -4.11 -4.51
N THR A 35 22.08 -4.50 -4.07
CA THR A 35 21.00 -4.89 -4.99
C THR A 35 20.59 -3.70 -5.87
N LEU A 36 20.49 -2.50 -5.30
CA LEU A 36 20.18 -1.29 -6.06
C LEU A 36 21.30 -0.94 -7.05
N SER A 37 22.57 -1.07 -6.64
CA SER A 37 23.75 -0.82 -7.47
C SER A 37 23.80 -1.77 -8.67
N THR A 38 23.61 -3.07 -8.44
CA THR A 38 23.57 -4.08 -9.52
C THR A 38 22.41 -3.86 -10.48
N VAL A 39 21.23 -3.48 -9.98
CA VAL A 39 20.09 -3.11 -10.84
C VAL A 39 20.41 -1.85 -11.67
N LEU A 40 20.98 -0.81 -11.06
CA LEU A 40 21.38 0.42 -11.76
C LEU A 40 22.46 0.19 -12.83
N LEU A 41 23.44 -0.68 -12.54
CA LEU A 41 24.45 -1.10 -13.52
C LEU A 41 23.82 -1.83 -14.70
N GLY A 42 22.86 -2.72 -14.44
CA GLY A 42 22.10 -3.42 -15.48
C GLY A 42 21.33 -2.48 -16.42
N PHE A 43 20.87 -1.32 -15.93
CA PHE A 43 20.31 -0.27 -16.79
C PHE A 43 21.41 0.46 -17.57
N THR A 44 22.56 0.73 -16.94
CA THR A 44 23.66 1.50 -17.54
C THR A 44 24.32 0.78 -18.72
N ASP A 45 24.51 -0.54 -18.62
CA ASP A 45 25.20 -1.35 -19.64
C ASP A 45 24.33 -1.70 -20.87
N GLY A 46 23.02 -1.41 -20.83
CA GLY A 46 22.07 -1.71 -21.92
C GLY A 46 21.35 -0.51 -22.55
N ASN A 47 21.76 0.73 -22.25
CA ASN A 47 20.85 1.88 -22.28
C ASN A 47 20.32 2.36 -23.64
N ASN A 48 18.98 2.41 -23.72
CA ASN A 48 18.23 3.61 -24.08
C ASN A 48 18.05 4.46 -22.80
N VAL A 49 18.35 5.76 -22.85
CA VAL A 49 18.27 6.74 -21.73
C VAL A 49 16.88 6.80 -21.04
N GLU A 50 15.86 6.26 -21.70
CA GLU A 50 14.45 6.25 -21.30
C GLU A 50 14.19 5.40 -20.04
N ASP A 51 14.70 4.17 -20.01
CA ASP A 51 14.45 3.21 -18.91
C ASP A 51 15.09 3.66 -17.59
N ALA A 52 16.25 4.33 -17.66
CA ALA A 52 16.94 4.89 -16.49
C ALA A 52 16.14 6.02 -15.82
N SER A 53 15.49 6.88 -16.61
CA SER A 53 14.66 7.98 -16.08
C SER A 53 13.36 7.45 -15.45
N GLY A 54 12.74 6.44 -16.06
CA GLY A 54 11.55 5.77 -15.53
C GLY A 54 11.84 5.03 -14.23
N PHE A 55 13.02 4.39 -14.12
CA PHE A 55 13.49 3.73 -12.91
C PHE A 55 13.60 4.68 -11.71
N LEU A 56 14.26 5.83 -11.88
CA LEU A 56 14.44 6.81 -10.80
C LEU A 56 13.11 7.39 -10.32
N VAL A 57 12.19 7.69 -11.24
CA VAL A 57 10.83 8.15 -10.91
C VAL A 57 10.05 7.07 -10.15
N SER A 58 10.22 5.80 -10.53
CA SER A 58 9.53 4.66 -9.92
C SER A 58 9.84 4.48 -8.43
N LEU A 59 11.08 4.79 -8.01
CA LEU A 59 11.45 4.78 -6.59
C LEU A 59 10.61 5.75 -5.74
N VAL A 60 10.15 6.84 -6.35
CA VAL A 60 9.43 7.91 -5.66
C VAL A 60 7.93 7.58 -5.48
N PHE A 61 7.37 6.65 -6.27
CA PHE A 61 5.96 6.25 -6.14
C PHE A 61 5.60 5.67 -4.77
N GLY A 62 6.59 5.20 -4.00
CA GLY A 62 6.40 4.70 -2.65
C GLY A 62 6.27 5.75 -1.55
N LEU A 63 6.56 7.02 -1.85
CA LEU A 63 6.49 8.10 -0.85
C LEU A 63 5.06 8.39 -0.40
N GLY A 64 4.08 8.32 -1.32
CA GLY A 64 2.68 8.57 -1.01
C GLY A 64 2.16 7.72 0.16
N PRO A 65 2.22 6.38 0.09
CA PRO A 65 1.79 5.54 1.20
C PRO A 65 2.60 5.74 2.49
N LEU A 66 3.91 5.96 2.39
CA LEU A 66 4.73 6.23 3.58
C LEU A 66 4.27 7.50 4.30
N ILE A 67 4.13 8.61 3.56
CA ILE A 67 3.68 9.91 4.09
C ILE A 67 2.25 9.79 4.64
N GLY A 68 1.35 9.09 3.95
CA GLY A 68 -0.03 8.88 4.38
C GLY A 68 -0.11 8.12 5.71
N GLY A 69 0.76 7.11 5.89
CA GLY A 69 0.89 6.40 7.16
C GLY A 69 1.41 7.28 8.28
N ILE A 70 2.46 8.08 8.02
CA ILE A 70 3.02 9.01 9.00
C ILE A 70 1.97 10.02 9.46
N ILE A 71 1.28 10.68 8.52
CA ILE A 71 0.23 11.67 8.82
C ILE A 71 -0.87 11.04 9.67
N LEU A 72 -1.31 9.83 9.33
CA LEU A 72 -2.37 9.18 10.09
C LEU A 72 -1.91 8.79 11.50
N VAL A 73 -0.70 8.25 11.66
CA VAL A 73 -0.15 7.89 12.99
C VAL A 73 0.04 9.14 13.86
N THR A 74 0.60 10.22 13.31
CA THR A 74 0.79 11.47 14.08
C THR A 74 -0.54 12.07 14.51
N PHE A 75 -1.53 12.11 13.62
CA PHE A 75 -2.88 12.58 13.95
C PHE A 75 -3.55 11.66 14.99
N SER A 76 -3.42 10.35 14.84
CA SER A 76 -4.00 9.39 15.78
C SER A 76 -3.42 9.51 17.18
N LEU A 77 -2.11 9.74 17.30
CA LEU A 77 -1.43 9.95 18.59
C LEU A 77 -1.80 11.32 19.17
N GLY A 78 -1.77 12.37 18.37
CA GLY A 78 -2.07 13.74 18.82
C GLY A 78 -3.50 13.92 19.32
N PHE A 79 -4.46 13.23 18.70
CA PHE A 79 -5.89 13.31 19.07
C PHE A 79 -6.40 12.10 19.88
N SER A 80 -5.52 11.16 20.26
CA SER A 80 -5.88 9.94 21.00
C SER A 80 -7.08 9.20 20.38
N MET A 81 -7.01 8.98 19.06
CA MET A 81 -8.15 8.45 18.30
C MET A 81 -8.50 7.02 18.73
N PRO A 82 -9.78 6.71 19.00
CA PRO A 82 -10.18 5.40 19.49
C PRO A 82 -10.15 4.33 18.39
N HIS A 83 -9.85 3.07 18.73
CA HIS A 83 -9.73 1.97 17.77
C HIS A 83 -10.93 1.76 16.82
N PRO A 84 -12.20 1.88 17.26
CA PRO A 84 -13.34 1.77 16.34
C PRO A 84 -13.36 2.87 15.27
N LEU A 85 -12.88 4.07 15.61
CA LEU A 85 -12.76 5.18 14.66
C LEU A 85 -11.68 4.89 13.62
N LEU A 86 -10.49 4.46 14.06
CA LEU A 86 -9.37 4.12 13.17
C LEU A 86 -9.71 2.99 12.19
N THR A 87 -10.32 1.92 12.70
CA THR A 87 -10.80 0.81 11.85
C THR A 87 -11.91 1.25 10.90
N GLY A 88 -12.76 2.19 11.31
CA GLY A 88 -13.72 2.86 10.43
C GLY A 88 -13.03 3.63 9.31
N VAL A 89 -12.06 4.49 9.64
CA VAL A 89 -11.26 5.26 8.67
C VAL A 89 -10.60 4.33 7.65
N ALA A 90 -9.94 3.27 8.12
CA ALA A 90 -9.31 2.27 7.26
C ALA A 90 -10.30 1.67 6.25
N SER A 91 -11.49 1.30 6.74
CA SER A 91 -12.55 0.68 5.94
C SER A 91 -13.15 1.65 4.93
N GLY A 92 -13.31 2.92 5.29
CA GLY A 92 -13.84 3.96 4.40
C GLY A 92 -12.88 4.26 3.25
N ILE A 93 -11.59 4.34 3.55
CA ILE A 93 -10.55 4.49 2.54
C ILE A 93 -10.53 3.27 1.61
N ALA A 94 -10.50 2.06 2.17
CA ALA A 94 -10.47 0.83 1.39
C ALA A 94 -11.70 0.69 0.47
N PHE A 95 -12.89 1.04 0.95
CA PHE A 95 -14.10 1.06 0.13
C PHE A 95 -13.97 2.02 -1.04
N ARG A 96 -13.45 3.24 -0.80
CA ARG A 96 -13.29 4.23 -1.86
C ARG A 96 -12.25 3.78 -2.89
N LEU A 97 -11.12 3.23 -2.47
CA LEU A 97 -10.09 2.67 -3.35
C LEU A 97 -10.63 1.50 -4.19
N ALA A 98 -11.39 0.59 -3.58
CA ALA A 98 -11.99 -0.54 -4.27
C ALA A 98 -13.01 -0.13 -5.33
N ALA A 99 -13.76 0.95 -5.11
CA ALA A 99 -14.78 1.42 -6.04
C ALA A 99 -14.24 2.35 -7.13
N TRP A 100 -13.21 3.14 -6.83
CA TRP A 100 -12.74 4.24 -7.68
C TRP A 100 -12.43 3.80 -9.12
N ARG A 101 -11.50 2.86 -9.28
CA ARG A 101 -11.04 2.42 -10.60
C ARG A 101 -12.09 1.60 -11.37
N PRO A 102 -12.79 0.61 -10.79
CA PRO A 102 -13.84 -0.11 -11.49
C PRO A 102 -14.98 0.78 -11.99
N VAL A 103 -15.41 1.76 -11.17
CA VAL A 103 -16.43 2.74 -11.59
C VAL A 103 -15.91 3.58 -12.75
N GLN A 104 -14.64 4.00 -12.69
CA GLN A 104 -14.02 4.78 -13.76
C GLN A 104 -13.98 4.03 -15.09
N LEU A 105 -13.56 2.75 -15.09
CA LEU A 105 -13.51 1.90 -16.28
C LEU A 105 -14.89 1.65 -16.89
N LEU A 106 -15.92 1.56 -16.04
CA LEU A 106 -17.30 1.42 -16.49
C LEU A 106 -17.82 2.72 -17.14
N MET A 107 -17.54 3.87 -16.51
CA MET A 107 -17.98 5.19 -17.02
C MET A 107 -17.28 5.58 -18.32
N THR A 108 -16.03 5.16 -18.52
CA THR A 108 -15.30 5.37 -19.79
C THR A 108 -15.60 4.30 -20.85
N SER A 109 -16.47 3.32 -20.54
CA SER A 109 -16.79 2.19 -21.42
C SER A 109 -15.57 1.35 -21.85
N LYS A 110 -14.45 1.43 -21.11
CA LYS A 110 -13.24 0.64 -21.37
C LYS A 110 -13.43 -0.84 -20.99
N MET A 111 -14.31 -1.11 -20.03
CA MET A 111 -14.65 -2.46 -19.58
C MET A 111 -16.17 -2.59 -19.38
N GLY A 112 -16.75 -3.68 -19.88
CA GLY A 112 -18.18 -3.95 -19.72
C GLY A 112 -18.57 -4.32 -18.30
N LEU A 113 -19.80 -3.97 -17.88
CA LEU A 113 -20.33 -4.20 -16.53
C LEU A 113 -20.17 -5.67 -16.08
N PHE A 114 -20.51 -6.62 -16.94
CA PHE A 114 -20.43 -8.05 -16.63
C PHE A 114 -19.00 -8.50 -16.36
N THR A 115 -18.05 -8.05 -17.19
CA THR A 115 -16.62 -8.34 -17.01
C THR A 115 -16.09 -7.74 -15.71
N THR A 116 -16.42 -6.47 -15.43
CA THR A 116 -16.01 -5.81 -14.19
C THR A 116 -16.56 -6.53 -12.96
N LEU A 117 -17.84 -6.91 -12.97
CA LEU A 117 -18.46 -7.63 -11.86
C LEU A 117 -17.83 -9.02 -11.67
N PHE A 118 -17.61 -9.75 -12.75
CA PHE A 118 -16.98 -11.07 -12.72
C PHE A 118 -15.57 -11.00 -12.11
N LEU A 119 -14.75 -10.03 -12.51
CA LEU A 119 -13.39 -9.84 -11.97
C LEU A 119 -13.40 -9.41 -10.49
N LEU A 120 -14.33 -8.53 -10.09
CA LEU A 120 -14.49 -8.13 -8.69
C LEU A 120 -14.87 -9.32 -7.81
N ILE A 121 -15.82 -10.16 -8.28
CA ILE A 121 -16.22 -11.39 -7.59
C ILE A 121 -15.04 -12.37 -7.53
N GLY A 122 -14.31 -12.55 -8.64
CA GLY A 122 -13.12 -13.40 -8.71
C GLY A 122 -12.07 -13.00 -7.68
N GLY A 123 -11.73 -11.70 -7.60
CA GLY A 123 -10.80 -11.16 -6.60
C GLY A 123 -11.29 -11.36 -5.17
N SER A 124 -12.58 -11.13 -4.91
CA SER A 124 -13.20 -11.34 -3.60
C SER A 124 -13.14 -12.81 -3.16
N LEU A 125 -13.46 -13.74 -4.07
CA LEU A 125 -13.42 -15.18 -3.83
C LEU A 125 -11.98 -15.67 -3.60
N ALA A 126 -11.03 -15.23 -4.44
CA ALA A 126 -9.62 -15.55 -4.28
C ALA A 126 -9.09 -15.09 -2.92
N TYR A 127 -9.42 -13.86 -2.51
CA TYR A 127 -9.06 -13.34 -1.18
C TYR A 127 -9.72 -14.16 -0.07
N HIS A 128 -11.01 -14.48 -0.19
CA HIS A 128 -11.70 -15.29 0.81
C HIS A 128 -11.07 -16.68 0.95
N ALA A 129 -10.77 -17.35 -0.16
CA ALA A 129 -10.10 -18.64 -0.19
C ALA A 129 -8.73 -18.56 0.50
N ALA A 130 -7.89 -17.61 0.09
CA ALA A 130 -6.56 -17.39 0.68
C ALA A 130 -6.64 -17.12 2.19
N THR A 131 -7.50 -16.19 2.62
CA THR A 131 -7.65 -15.87 4.05
C THR A 131 -8.19 -17.04 4.86
N SER A 132 -9.14 -17.81 4.31
CA SER A 132 -9.68 -18.99 4.99
C SER A 132 -8.62 -20.07 5.18
N SER A 133 -7.77 -20.29 4.18
CA SER A 133 -6.64 -21.23 4.24
C SER A 133 -5.60 -20.79 5.27
N ILE A 134 -5.21 -19.52 5.26
CA ILE A 134 -4.23 -18.97 6.21
C ILE A 134 -4.76 -19.04 7.65
N LEU A 135 -6.02 -18.66 7.88
CA LEU A 135 -6.63 -18.74 9.22
C LEU A 135 -6.78 -20.19 9.70
N ARG A 136 -7.10 -21.15 8.81
CA ARG A 136 -7.13 -22.58 9.15
C ARG A 136 -5.75 -23.10 9.54
N LEU A 137 -4.70 -22.74 8.80
CA LEU A 137 -3.32 -23.11 9.13
C LEU A 137 -2.89 -22.52 10.48
N PHE A 138 -3.22 -21.25 10.73
CA PHE A 138 -2.92 -20.59 11.99
C PHE A 138 -3.63 -21.26 13.18
N ASN A 139 -4.91 -21.58 13.03
CA ASN A 139 -5.69 -22.25 14.07
C ASN A 139 -5.20 -23.69 14.33
N ARG A 140 -4.82 -24.45 13.28
CA ARG A 140 -4.22 -25.78 13.42
C ARG A 140 -2.89 -25.71 14.17
N LYS A 141 -2.01 -24.77 13.81
CA LYS A 141 -0.72 -24.57 14.48
C LYS A 141 -0.90 -24.16 15.93
N ARG A 142 -1.87 -23.30 16.26
CA ARG A 142 -2.20 -22.96 17.65
C ARG A 142 -2.68 -24.19 18.45
N SER A 143 -3.46 -25.07 17.83
CA SER A 143 -3.90 -26.32 18.45
C SER A 143 -2.75 -27.32 18.67
N SER A 144 -1.73 -27.35 17.80
CA SER A 144 -0.58 -28.27 17.92
C SER A 144 0.54 -27.71 18.82
N VAL A 145 0.77 -26.39 18.82
CA VAL A 145 1.81 -25.72 19.62
C VAL A 145 1.42 -25.63 21.10
N ASN A 146 0.14 -25.78 21.46
CA ASN A 146 -0.26 -26.04 22.85
C ASN A 146 0.35 -27.34 23.44
N VAL A 147 0.96 -28.20 22.62
CA VAL A 147 1.65 -29.43 23.05
C VAL A 147 3.18 -29.23 23.15
N ILE A 148 3.76 -28.17 22.56
CA ILE A 148 5.22 -27.95 22.54
C ILE A 148 5.53 -26.47 22.78
N ALA A 149 5.73 -26.14 24.05
CA ALA A 149 6.52 -25.04 24.63
C ALA A 149 6.98 -23.87 23.71
N SER A 150 6.44 -22.68 23.99
CA SER A 150 7.18 -21.49 24.44
C SER A 150 8.65 -21.28 23.98
N SER A 151 8.89 -20.89 22.71
CA SER A 151 10.21 -20.32 22.34
C SER A 151 10.21 -19.25 21.24
N SER A 152 9.05 -18.77 20.78
CA SER A 152 8.97 -17.57 19.95
C SER A 152 7.71 -16.78 20.32
N GLY A 153 7.88 -15.77 21.18
CA GLY A 153 6.83 -15.02 21.90
C GLY A 153 5.87 -14.17 21.05
N LEU A 154 5.62 -14.50 19.78
CA LEU A 154 4.69 -13.75 18.93
C LEU A 154 3.29 -14.40 18.98
N SER A 155 2.55 -14.18 20.07
CA SER A 155 1.13 -14.56 20.15
C SER A 155 0.27 -13.62 19.32
N LEU A 156 0.24 -13.82 18.01
CA LEU A 156 -0.58 -13.04 17.09
C LEU A 156 -2.07 -13.29 17.37
N SER A 157 -2.82 -12.22 17.70
CA SER A 157 -4.26 -12.31 17.86
C SER A 157 -4.94 -12.54 16.50
N ALA A 158 -6.12 -13.17 16.50
CA ALA A 158 -6.92 -13.34 15.28
C ALA A 158 -7.24 -11.98 14.60
N LEU A 159 -7.37 -10.90 15.40
CA LEU A 159 -7.57 -9.55 14.91
C LEU A 159 -6.32 -9.04 14.17
N THR A 160 -5.14 -9.28 14.73
CA THR A 160 -3.86 -8.90 14.13
C THR A 160 -3.62 -9.62 12.81
N VAL A 161 -3.93 -10.92 12.74
CA VAL A 161 -3.83 -11.67 11.48
C VAL A 161 -4.80 -11.11 10.44
N GLN A 162 -6.04 -10.77 10.83
CA GLN A 162 -7.01 -10.16 9.93
C GLN A 162 -6.56 -8.78 9.44
N SER A 163 -5.99 -7.93 10.30
CA SER A 163 -5.48 -6.62 9.88
C SER A 163 -4.28 -6.76 8.94
N LEU A 164 -3.37 -7.72 9.19
CA LEU A 164 -2.24 -7.99 8.30
C LEU A 164 -2.70 -8.49 6.92
N LEU A 165 -3.71 -9.37 6.89
CA LEU A 165 -4.32 -9.82 5.63
C LEU A 165 -5.03 -8.69 4.89
N ALA A 166 -5.63 -7.73 5.60
CA ALA A 166 -6.23 -6.55 5.00
C ALA A 166 -5.17 -5.59 4.43
N CYS A 167 -4.07 -5.36 5.15
CA CYS A 167 -2.90 -4.65 4.62
C CYS A 167 -2.32 -5.36 3.39
N GLY A 168 -2.29 -6.69 3.36
CA GLY A 168 -1.90 -7.45 2.17
C GLY A 168 -2.79 -7.15 0.95
N ALA A 169 -4.09 -6.97 1.12
CA ALA A 169 -4.98 -6.56 0.04
C ALA A 169 -4.67 -5.12 -0.45
N VAL A 170 -4.38 -4.19 0.47
CA VAL A 170 -3.93 -2.82 0.11
C VAL A 170 -2.60 -2.86 -0.64
N PHE A 171 -1.67 -3.72 -0.21
CA PHE A 171 -0.40 -3.96 -0.90
C PHE A 171 -0.64 -4.46 -2.34
N LEU A 172 -1.50 -5.46 -2.54
CA LEU A 172 -1.81 -5.98 -3.88
C LEU A 172 -2.44 -4.91 -4.78
N HIS A 173 -3.32 -4.08 -4.24
CA HIS A 173 -3.89 -2.94 -4.98
C HIS A 173 -2.80 -1.93 -5.37
N ALA A 174 -1.93 -1.54 -4.43
CA ALA A 174 -0.81 -0.65 -4.70
C ALA A 174 0.21 -1.25 -5.70
N TYR A 175 0.40 -2.57 -5.65
CA TYR A 175 1.26 -3.31 -6.58
C TYR A 175 0.68 -3.29 -8.01
N ALA A 176 -0.61 -3.61 -8.17
CA ALA A 176 -1.28 -3.55 -9.47
C ALA A 176 -1.22 -2.14 -10.08
N GLU A 177 -1.35 -1.09 -9.26
CA GLU A 177 -1.19 0.29 -9.73
C GLU A 177 0.25 0.60 -10.12
N GLY A 178 1.21 0.13 -9.31
CA GLY A 178 2.63 0.29 -9.60
C GLY A 178 3.04 -0.33 -10.93
N LEU A 179 2.45 -1.46 -11.33
CA LEU A 179 2.66 -2.04 -12.67
C LEU A 179 2.26 -1.04 -13.76
N ALA A 180 1.06 -0.47 -13.67
CA ALA A 180 0.57 0.51 -14.64
C ALA A 180 1.41 1.79 -14.65
N LEU A 181 1.82 2.27 -13.47
CA LEU A 181 2.70 3.43 -13.34
C LEU A 181 4.10 3.17 -13.91
N GLY A 182 4.63 1.94 -13.79
CA GLY A 182 5.92 1.56 -14.39
C GLY A 182 5.89 1.55 -15.92
N VAL A 183 4.84 0.96 -16.51
CA VAL A 183 4.62 1.01 -17.97
C VAL A 183 4.50 2.46 -18.43
N ALA A 184 3.81 3.29 -17.66
CA ALA A 184 3.63 4.70 -17.99
C ALA A 184 4.89 5.54 -17.81
N ALA A 185 5.69 5.28 -16.78
CA ALA A 185 6.98 5.95 -16.57
C ALA A 185 7.95 5.64 -17.72
N ARG A 186 7.90 4.43 -18.27
CA ARG A 186 8.67 4.03 -19.47
C ARG A 186 8.18 4.72 -20.74
N LYS A 187 6.86 4.83 -20.95
CA LYS A 187 6.27 5.41 -22.18
C LYS A 187 6.18 6.95 -22.17
N ALA A 188 6.17 7.60 -21.00
CA ALA A 188 6.00 9.05 -20.88
C ALA A 188 7.34 9.80 -20.89
N TYR A 189 7.88 10.04 -22.11
CA TYR A 189 9.15 10.72 -22.37
C TYR A 189 9.35 12.00 -21.54
N GLY A 190 10.33 12.02 -20.64
CA GLY A 190 10.71 13.21 -19.85
C GLY A 190 9.62 13.78 -18.93
N LEU A 191 8.45 13.14 -18.89
CA LEU A 191 7.25 13.58 -18.18
C LEU A 191 7.06 12.84 -16.86
N GLY A 192 7.88 11.83 -16.55
CA GLY A 192 7.83 11.05 -15.31
C GLY A 192 7.84 11.92 -14.04
N ARG A 193 8.54 13.06 -14.04
CA ARG A 193 8.51 14.02 -12.92
C ARG A 193 7.11 14.55 -12.59
N TYR A 194 6.24 14.69 -13.58
CA TYR A 194 4.85 15.12 -13.39
C TYR A 194 3.95 14.00 -12.87
N MET A 195 4.41 12.75 -12.87
CA MET A 195 3.71 11.61 -12.29
C MET A 195 3.86 11.54 -10.77
N VAL A 196 4.98 12.05 -10.24
CA VAL A 196 5.35 11.90 -8.83
C VAL A 196 4.28 12.46 -7.90
N LEU A 197 3.80 13.68 -8.18
CA LEU A 197 2.83 14.36 -7.32
C LEU A 197 1.45 13.66 -7.36
N PRO A 198 0.83 13.40 -8.53
CA PRO A 198 -0.41 12.64 -8.61
C PRO A 198 -0.32 11.23 -8.00
N ALA A 199 0.76 10.49 -8.28
CA ALA A 199 0.98 9.15 -7.75
C ALA A 199 1.12 9.18 -6.22
N SER A 200 1.81 10.19 -5.68
CA SER A 200 1.95 10.37 -4.24
C SER A 200 0.62 10.69 -3.58
N LEU A 201 -0.18 11.60 -4.15
CA LEU A 201 -1.51 11.95 -3.64
C LEU A 201 -2.47 10.76 -3.66
N HIS A 202 -2.43 9.92 -4.70
CA HIS A 202 -3.21 8.68 -4.75
C HIS A 202 -2.70 7.67 -3.71
N GLY A 203 -1.38 7.61 -3.50
CA GLY A 203 -0.75 6.73 -2.52
C GLY A 203 -1.07 7.07 -1.06
N LEU A 204 -1.32 8.34 -0.72
CA LEU A 204 -1.63 8.80 0.65
C LEU A 204 -2.76 7.96 1.31
N PRO A 205 -3.95 7.80 0.69
CA PRO A 205 -5.00 6.91 1.17
C PRO A 205 -4.53 5.50 1.48
N ARG A 206 -3.71 4.86 0.63
CA ARG A 206 -3.27 3.47 0.82
C ARG A 206 -2.44 3.32 2.11
N GLY A 207 -1.52 4.25 2.31
CA GLY A 207 -0.71 4.36 3.52
C GLY A 207 -1.54 4.54 4.78
N ALA A 208 -2.45 5.51 4.73
CA ALA A 208 -3.37 5.80 5.82
C ALA A 208 -4.28 4.59 6.13
N ALA A 209 -4.78 3.87 5.12
CA ALA A 209 -5.59 2.67 5.30
C ALA A 209 -4.81 1.54 5.98
N ALA A 210 -3.59 1.26 5.51
CA ALA A 210 -2.74 0.23 6.11
C ALA A 210 -2.37 0.58 7.56
N ALA A 211 -1.92 1.82 7.81
CA ALA A 211 -1.56 2.27 9.14
C ALA A 211 -2.75 2.27 10.10
N SER A 212 -3.92 2.77 9.69
CA SER A 212 -5.12 2.81 10.55
C SER A 212 -5.67 1.42 10.83
N CYS A 213 -5.58 0.50 9.89
CA CYS A 213 -5.97 -0.89 10.08
C CYS A 213 -5.10 -1.57 11.14
N VAL A 214 -3.77 -1.46 11.02
CA VAL A 214 -2.84 -2.09 11.97
C VAL A 214 -2.88 -1.39 13.31
N TYR A 215 -2.88 -0.05 13.34
CA TYR A 215 -2.93 0.66 14.61
C TYR A 215 -4.25 0.39 15.35
N GLY A 216 -5.38 0.41 14.64
CA GLY A 216 -6.69 0.07 15.20
C GLY A 216 -6.80 -1.37 15.69
N ALA A 217 -5.96 -2.28 15.21
CA ALA A 217 -5.98 -3.70 15.58
C ALA A 217 -4.94 -4.10 16.63
N THR A 218 -3.82 -3.38 16.72
CA THR A 218 -2.64 -3.79 17.51
C THR A 218 -2.21 -2.76 18.55
N ASP A 219 -2.75 -1.54 18.49
CA ASP A 219 -2.32 -0.41 19.31
C ASP A 219 -0.80 -0.08 19.19
N SER A 220 -0.15 -0.54 18.11
CA SER A 220 1.26 -0.29 17.86
C SER A 220 1.47 0.73 16.75
N TRP A 221 1.95 1.93 17.10
CA TRP A 221 2.33 2.96 16.13
C TRP A 221 3.50 2.50 15.23
N ARG A 222 4.44 1.73 15.78
CA ARG A 222 5.57 1.15 15.03
C ARG A 222 5.08 0.13 14.01
N GLY A 223 4.15 -0.74 14.41
CA GLY A 223 3.51 -1.70 13.50
C GLY A 223 2.73 -1.00 12.38
N ALA A 224 2.03 0.08 12.71
CA ALA A 224 1.31 0.89 11.74
C ALA A 224 2.24 1.55 10.71
N LEU A 225 3.35 2.14 11.17
CA LEU A 225 4.34 2.75 10.28
C LEU A 225 5.05 1.70 9.42
N ALA A 226 5.37 0.53 9.99
CA ALA A 226 5.93 -0.59 9.23
C ALA A 226 4.96 -1.07 8.13
N ALA A 227 3.66 -1.17 8.43
CA ALA A 227 2.65 -1.54 7.44
C ALA A 227 2.51 -0.51 6.31
N ALA A 228 2.59 0.79 6.64
CA ALA A 228 2.59 1.86 5.65
C ALA A 228 3.86 1.84 4.78
N ALA A 229 5.03 1.62 5.38
CA ALA A 229 6.30 1.50 4.66
C ALA A 229 6.30 0.29 3.71
N LEU A 230 5.84 -0.88 4.17
CA LEU A 230 5.69 -2.07 3.33
C LEU A 230 4.71 -1.83 2.17
N THR A 231 3.59 -1.15 2.42
CA THR A 231 2.65 -0.74 1.36
C THR A 231 3.30 0.25 0.40
N GLY A 232 4.16 1.14 0.88
CA GLY A 232 4.95 2.07 0.08
C GLY A 232 5.92 1.36 -0.88
N LEU A 233 6.46 0.21 -0.50
CA LEU A 233 7.35 -0.57 -1.38
C LEU A 233 6.61 -1.30 -2.53
N ALA A 234 5.30 -1.45 -2.44
CA ALA A 234 4.50 -2.16 -3.44
C ALA A 234 4.60 -1.51 -4.83
N ALA A 235 4.41 -0.19 -4.91
CA ALA A 235 4.39 0.51 -6.19
C ALA A 235 5.78 0.58 -6.86
N PRO A 236 6.87 0.95 -6.16
CA PRO A 236 8.23 0.91 -6.73
C PRO A 236 8.64 -0.48 -7.20
N SER A 237 8.41 -1.52 -6.39
CA SER A 237 8.80 -2.89 -6.76
C SER A 237 8.04 -3.38 -7.99
N ALA A 238 6.74 -3.09 -8.08
CA ALA A 238 5.93 -3.37 -9.26
C ALA A 238 6.39 -2.58 -10.49
N ALA A 239 6.62 -1.28 -10.34
CA ALA A 239 7.02 -0.41 -11.45
C ALA A 239 8.38 -0.84 -12.04
N ILE A 240 9.36 -1.12 -11.19
CA ILE A 240 10.68 -1.65 -11.60
C ILE A 240 10.50 -3.00 -12.31
N SER A 241 9.65 -3.88 -11.78
CA SER A 241 9.35 -5.17 -12.39
C SER A 241 8.72 -5.01 -13.78
N ALA A 242 7.80 -4.06 -13.95
CA ALA A 242 7.17 -3.76 -15.24
C ALA A 242 8.17 -3.21 -16.27
N ILE A 243 9.11 -2.37 -15.84
CA ILE A 243 10.19 -1.84 -16.69
C ILE A 243 11.12 -2.98 -17.13
N LEU A 244 11.63 -3.77 -16.18
CA LEU A 244 12.57 -4.88 -16.46
C LEU A 244 11.94 -5.98 -17.33
N ALA A 245 10.69 -6.33 -17.06
CA ALA A 245 9.96 -7.35 -17.83
C ALA A 245 9.33 -6.81 -19.13
N LYS A 246 9.51 -5.51 -19.43
CA LYS A 246 8.93 -4.84 -20.62
C LYS A 246 7.43 -5.08 -20.78
N ILE A 247 6.70 -5.03 -19.67
CA ILE A 247 5.25 -5.22 -19.63
C ILE A 247 4.56 -4.09 -20.42
N ASP A 248 3.46 -4.42 -21.09
CA ASP A 248 2.57 -3.48 -21.76
C ASP A 248 1.27 -3.28 -20.96
N TYR A 249 0.40 -2.34 -21.36
CA TYR A 249 -0.86 -2.06 -20.67
C TYR A 249 -1.89 -3.20 -20.78
N ASP A 250 -1.69 -4.11 -21.73
CA ASP A 250 -2.56 -5.26 -21.95
C ASP A 250 -2.73 -6.09 -20.67
N GLY A 251 -3.98 -6.21 -20.21
CA GLY A 251 -4.30 -7.00 -19.03
C GLY A 251 -4.19 -6.27 -17.69
N LEU A 252 -3.54 -5.10 -17.61
CA LEU A 252 -3.30 -4.43 -16.32
C LEU A 252 -4.59 -3.94 -15.64
N ASP A 253 -5.56 -3.46 -16.42
CA ASP A 253 -6.87 -3.07 -15.89
C ASP A 253 -7.62 -4.28 -15.29
N TYR A 254 -7.46 -5.48 -15.86
CA TYR A 254 -8.06 -6.70 -15.32
C TYR A 254 -7.44 -7.06 -13.96
N TRP A 255 -6.11 -7.00 -13.86
CA TRP A 255 -5.39 -7.21 -12.60
C TRP A 255 -5.78 -6.20 -11.52
N MET A 256 -5.92 -4.94 -11.91
CA MET A 256 -6.36 -3.88 -11.01
C MET A 256 -7.78 -4.12 -10.48
N VAL A 257 -8.73 -4.51 -11.34
CA VAL A 257 -10.10 -4.81 -10.90
C VAL A 257 -10.14 -6.04 -9.98
N ILE A 258 -9.34 -7.07 -10.26
CA ILE A 258 -9.19 -8.23 -9.36
C ILE A 258 -8.65 -7.78 -7.98
N ALA A 259 -7.63 -6.91 -7.95
CA ALA A 259 -7.09 -6.38 -6.71
C ALA A 259 -8.11 -5.53 -5.93
N CYS A 260 -8.93 -4.74 -6.63
CA CYS A 260 -10.06 -4.02 -6.04
C CYS A 260 -11.09 -4.97 -5.42
N GLY A 261 -11.35 -6.11 -6.06
CA GLY A 261 -12.23 -7.16 -5.55
C GLY A 261 -11.79 -7.74 -4.21
N ALA A 262 -10.48 -7.83 -3.96
CA ALA A 262 -9.91 -8.31 -2.70
C ALA A 262 -10.05 -7.31 -1.54
N LEU A 263 -10.16 -6.01 -1.80
CA LEU A 263 -10.30 -4.97 -0.77
C LEU A 263 -11.65 -5.01 -0.06
N ILE A 264 -12.73 -5.37 -0.75
CA ILE A 264 -14.09 -5.37 -0.20
C ILE A 264 -14.24 -6.39 0.96
N PRO A 265 -13.95 -7.70 0.77
CA PRO A 265 -14.11 -8.69 1.84
C PRO A 265 -13.05 -8.55 2.94
N SER A 266 -11.87 -7.99 2.63
CA SER A 266 -10.78 -7.80 3.59
C SER A 266 -11.14 -6.82 4.71
N PHE A 267 -11.63 -5.63 4.34
CA PHE A 267 -12.07 -4.63 5.30
C PHE A 267 -13.50 -4.87 5.81
N GLY A 268 -14.35 -5.59 5.06
CA GLY A 268 -15.72 -5.90 5.50
C GLY A 268 -15.79 -6.67 6.83
N ARG A 269 -14.87 -7.62 7.07
CA ARG A 269 -14.80 -8.35 8.35
C ARG A 269 -14.30 -7.47 9.50
N VAL A 270 -13.29 -6.65 9.24
CA VAL A 270 -12.70 -5.73 10.22
C VAL A 270 -13.74 -4.67 10.63
N PHE A 271 -14.45 -4.11 9.64
CA PHE A 271 -15.50 -3.12 9.87
C PHE A 271 -16.69 -3.70 10.63
N ARG A 272 -17.16 -4.90 10.26
CA ARG A 272 -18.27 -5.57 10.98
C ARG A 272 -17.97 -5.79 12.45
N ARG A 273 -16.71 -6.07 12.80
CA ARG A 273 -16.28 -6.16 14.20
C ARG A 273 -16.27 -4.80 14.87
N SER A 274 -15.75 -3.78 14.20
CA SER A 274 -15.73 -2.39 14.70
C SER A 274 -17.14 -1.90 15.06
N LEU A 275 -18.12 -2.17 14.18
CA LEU A 275 -19.53 -1.83 14.42
C LEU A 275 -20.11 -2.48 15.68
N ARG A 276 -19.65 -3.68 16.07
CA ARG A 276 -20.10 -4.34 17.31
C ARG A 276 -19.52 -3.69 18.57
N LEU A 277 -18.40 -2.96 18.44
CA LEU A 277 -17.76 -2.28 19.56
C LEU A 277 -18.40 -0.90 19.77
N ASP A 278 -18.48 -0.07 18.73
CA ASP A 278 -19.06 1.27 18.81
C ASP A 278 -19.54 1.74 17.43
N VAL A 279 -20.84 1.57 17.17
CA VAL A 279 -21.45 1.94 15.87
C VAL A 279 -21.19 3.39 15.50
N ARG A 280 -21.31 4.32 16.45
CA ARG A 280 -21.21 5.76 16.16
C ARG A 280 -19.80 6.11 15.71
N LYS A 281 -18.78 5.67 16.46
CA LYS A 281 -17.37 5.94 16.11
C LYS A 281 -16.96 5.23 14.82
N SER A 282 -17.40 4.00 14.62
CA SER A 282 -17.12 3.26 13.38
C SER A 282 -17.71 3.94 12.14
N VAL A 283 -18.96 4.39 12.21
CA VAL A 283 -19.63 5.08 11.09
C VAL A 283 -18.99 6.45 10.82
N VAL A 284 -18.70 7.23 11.86
CA VAL A 284 -17.97 8.50 11.70
C VAL A 284 -16.60 8.26 11.06
N GLY A 285 -15.87 7.25 11.51
CA GLY A 285 -14.58 6.87 10.93
C GLY A 285 -14.71 6.49 9.46
N LEU A 286 -15.71 5.69 9.11
CA LEU A 286 -16.00 5.30 7.72
C LEU A 286 -16.20 6.55 6.83
N LEU A 287 -17.03 7.50 7.27
CA LEU A 287 -17.30 8.73 6.52
C LEU A 287 -16.04 9.59 6.36
N VAL A 288 -15.26 9.76 7.43
CA VAL A 288 -13.97 10.48 7.38
C VAL A 288 -13.01 9.80 6.39
N GLY A 289 -12.92 8.47 6.42
CA GLY A 289 -12.07 7.71 5.49
C GLY A 289 -12.49 7.86 4.03
N VAL A 290 -13.80 7.79 3.74
CA VAL A 290 -14.35 8.00 2.39
C VAL A 290 -14.08 9.43 1.91
N ALA A 291 -14.30 10.43 2.77
CA ALA A 291 -14.07 11.83 2.44
C ALA A 291 -12.58 12.09 2.14
N PHE A 292 -11.69 11.65 3.02
CA PHE A 292 -10.25 11.77 2.84
C PHE A 292 -9.78 11.12 1.53
N ALA A 293 -10.14 9.85 1.31
CA ALA A 293 -9.77 9.15 0.08
C ALA A 293 -10.33 9.84 -1.18
N SER A 294 -11.56 10.34 -1.11
CA SER A 294 -12.17 11.05 -2.23
C SER A 294 -11.44 12.35 -2.55
N VAL A 295 -11.09 13.15 -1.54
CA VAL A 295 -10.32 14.39 -1.73
C VAL A 295 -8.96 14.08 -2.39
N CYS A 296 -8.24 13.08 -1.89
CA CYS A 296 -6.96 12.66 -2.48
C CYS A 296 -7.11 12.24 -3.95
N LEU A 297 -8.06 11.36 -4.27
CA LEU A 297 -8.27 10.83 -5.63
C LEU A 297 -8.78 11.92 -6.60
N MET A 298 -9.66 12.81 -6.13
CA MET A 298 -10.09 13.98 -6.90
C MET A 298 -8.92 14.91 -7.20
N SER A 299 -8.07 15.18 -6.20
CA SER A 299 -6.91 16.04 -6.34
C SER A 299 -5.90 15.45 -7.31
N THR A 300 -5.63 14.14 -7.21
CA THR A 300 -4.84 13.40 -8.21
C THR A 300 -5.41 13.63 -9.61
N ARG A 301 -6.71 13.39 -9.81
CA ARG A 301 -7.36 13.56 -11.12
C ARG A 301 -7.28 15.00 -11.63
N PHE A 302 -7.48 15.98 -10.76
CA PHE A 302 -7.41 17.40 -11.09
C PHE A 302 -6.00 17.81 -11.57
N ILE A 303 -4.96 17.43 -10.84
CA ILE A 303 -3.57 17.71 -11.23
C ILE A 303 -3.22 17.00 -12.54
N CYS A 304 -3.72 15.78 -12.70
CA CYS A 304 -3.58 15.00 -13.91
C CYS A 304 -4.17 15.68 -15.15
N LEU A 305 -5.35 16.29 -15.04
CA LEU A 305 -5.95 17.07 -16.13
C LEU A 305 -5.14 18.32 -16.51
N HIS A 306 -4.39 18.89 -15.56
CA HIS A 306 -3.60 20.11 -15.76
C HIS A 306 -2.11 19.86 -16.00
N THR A 307 -1.69 18.60 -16.08
CA THR A 307 -0.31 18.23 -16.40
C THR A 307 -0.26 17.57 -17.78
N PRO A 308 0.78 17.85 -18.59
CA PRO A 308 0.92 17.27 -19.94
C PRO A 308 1.01 15.73 -19.91
N TYR A 309 1.20 15.13 -18.74
CA TYR A 309 1.31 13.71 -18.54
C TYR A 309 0.04 12.91 -18.90
N CYS A 310 -1.17 13.37 -18.53
CA CYS A 310 -2.38 12.59 -18.78
C CYS A 310 -2.86 12.63 -20.22
N ASN A 311 -2.37 13.59 -21.01
CA ASN A 311 -2.55 13.59 -22.45
C ASN A 311 -1.66 12.53 -23.13
N SER A 312 -0.50 12.20 -22.54
CA SER A 312 0.46 11.26 -23.11
C SER A 312 0.29 9.81 -22.64
N ALA A 313 -0.28 9.59 -21.45
CA ALA A 313 -0.52 8.27 -20.89
C ALA A 313 -1.84 8.23 -20.08
N PRO A 314 -3.01 8.37 -20.75
CA PRO A 314 -4.30 8.42 -20.06
C PRO A 314 -4.55 7.18 -19.23
N GLU A 315 -4.14 6.00 -19.71
CA GLU A 315 -4.41 4.70 -19.08
C GLU A 315 -3.82 4.54 -17.67
N ALA A 316 -2.79 5.31 -17.33
CA ALA A 316 -2.13 5.26 -16.03
C ALA A 316 -2.86 6.03 -14.92
N VAL A 317 -3.79 6.93 -15.28
CA VAL A 317 -4.49 7.80 -14.32
C VAL A 317 -6.01 7.90 -14.56
N THR A 318 -6.47 7.55 -15.77
CA THR A 318 -7.89 7.38 -16.11
C THR A 318 -8.28 5.92 -16.03
#